data_AF-A0A5A7S799-F1
#
_entry.id   AF-A0A5A7S799-F1
#
_cell.length_a   1.000
_cell.length_b   1.000
_cell.length_c   1.000
_cell.angle_alpha   90.00
_cell.angle_beta   90.00
_cell.angle_gamma   90.00
#
_symmetry.space_group_name_H-M   'P 1'
#
loop_
_entity.id
_entity.type
_entity.pdbx_description
1 polymer ?
#
loop_
_entity_poly.entity_id
_entity_poly.type
_entity_poly.pdbx_seq_one_letter_code
_entity_poly.pdbx_strand_id
1 'polypeptide(L)'
;MHINDTESDSMRKIGWSILCIALLVLLPSISVIHSTESSVEDLLRDAHIENINGIRFLFTNGSFHELGFQHGYLLKEEVQENVRAFISYGKEIASYEKLLEMWNTVKAYIPDDYLSELQGIADGANVSLEELGVSYMIVPFIDLGCFSYAAWGDATEDGKLYHVRSLDFPLIIKDPVTGKYAQENSVLIVRRVEGGMISIIPTLAGWINFYEGFNEKGIVITIQACWSSDQTLKGIPIQFRLQMALDGTDTIDDAIHVMLSNSTLGWNFIISDGKTAYIVEVTANHSYIGSWDDPVEDNAPFWKIKEVVRRTNFFIDPELAATQRKWYNPRGVMGFLTTLVGSPFFPIWRKYKAMSREIENIWGEIDLNSSISILRKVYGGKTDIVLFIFQMISRGRGILCDLHQWSYCPDTGDFAISFADSKKRSHKNELHYINIKELLDQFAS
;
A
#
# COMPACT_ATOMS: atom_id res chain seq x y z
N MET A 1 -22.88 56.59 -78.36
CA MET A 1 -23.90 55.55 -78.11
C MET A 1 -23.30 54.62 -77.07
N HIS A 2 -23.52 54.93 -75.79
CA HIS A 2 -23.05 54.17 -74.64
C HIS A 2 -24.22 54.06 -73.66
N ILE A 3 -24.53 52.83 -73.28
CA ILE A 3 -25.57 52.45 -72.33
C ILE A 3 -25.01 52.65 -70.92
N ASN A 4 -25.80 53.28 -70.04
CA ASN A 4 -25.47 53.50 -68.62
C ASN A 4 -25.92 52.30 -67.78
N ASP A 5 -24.97 51.70 -67.06
CA ASP A 5 -25.17 50.74 -65.98
C ASP A 5 -25.70 51.45 -64.71
N THR A 6 -26.93 51.16 -64.29
CA THR A 6 -27.47 51.63 -62.99
C THR A 6 -28.26 50.56 -62.22
N GLU A 7 -28.02 49.27 -62.47
CA GLU A 7 -28.79 48.19 -61.81
C GLU A 7 -27.97 47.14 -61.04
N SER A 8 -26.67 47.35 -60.78
CA SER A 8 -25.84 46.32 -60.11
C SER A 8 -25.45 46.61 -58.64
N ASP A 9 -25.75 47.78 -58.09
CA ASP A 9 -25.20 48.18 -56.78
C ASP A 9 -26.19 48.11 -55.59
N SER A 10 -27.50 47.95 -55.83
CA SER A 10 -28.49 47.84 -54.73
C SER A 10 -28.65 46.39 -54.21
N MET A 11 -28.45 45.38 -55.06
CA MET A 11 -28.58 43.97 -54.67
C MET A 11 -27.36 43.42 -53.91
N ARG A 12 -26.19 44.08 -54.00
CA ARG A 12 -24.98 43.67 -53.26
C ARG A 12 -24.95 44.13 -51.81
N LYS A 13 -25.63 45.22 -51.44
CA LYS A 13 -25.65 45.71 -50.04
C LYS A 13 -26.65 44.96 -49.16
N ILE A 14 -27.72 44.41 -49.72
CA ILE A 14 -28.75 43.67 -48.95
C ILE A 14 -28.26 42.25 -48.59
N GLY A 15 -27.45 41.62 -49.45
CA GLY A 15 -26.90 40.28 -49.20
C GLY A 15 -25.88 40.20 -48.05
N TRP A 16 -25.10 41.26 -47.81
CA TRP A 16 -24.09 41.27 -46.76
C TRP A 16 -24.67 41.62 -45.38
N SER A 17 -25.71 42.46 -45.32
CA SER A 17 -26.37 42.79 -44.05
C SER A 17 -27.19 41.62 -43.48
N ILE A 18 -27.81 40.80 -44.33
CA ILE A 18 -28.56 39.62 -43.88
C ILE A 18 -27.62 38.49 -43.46
N LEU A 19 -26.45 38.35 -44.09
CA LEU A 19 -25.45 37.35 -43.69
C LEU A 19 -24.80 37.66 -42.33
N CYS A 20 -24.56 38.94 -42.02
CA CYS A 20 -24.05 39.35 -40.70
C CYS A 20 -25.09 39.18 -39.57
N ILE A 21 -26.39 39.37 -39.87
CA ILE A 21 -27.46 39.18 -38.87
C ILE A 21 -27.74 37.68 -38.65
N ALA A 22 -27.65 36.84 -39.68
CA ALA A 22 -27.78 35.40 -39.54
C ALA A 22 -26.58 34.74 -38.81
N LEU A 23 -25.36 35.30 -38.92
CA LEU A 23 -24.20 34.83 -38.15
C LEU A 23 -24.20 35.27 -36.68
N LEU A 24 -24.96 36.31 -36.32
CA LEU A 24 -25.08 36.78 -34.94
C LEU A 24 -26.11 36.00 -34.11
N VAL A 25 -26.95 35.18 -34.74
CA VAL A 25 -28.00 34.37 -34.07
C VAL A 25 -27.60 32.89 -33.91
N LEU A 26 -26.42 32.49 -34.39
CA LEU A 26 -25.83 31.16 -34.20
C LEU A 26 -24.54 31.22 -33.36
N LEU A 27 -24.49 32.12 -32.38
CA LEU A 27 -23.56 31.92 -31.27
C LEU A 27 -24.11 30.73 -30.47
N PRO A 28 -23.40 29.60 -30.35
CA PRO A 28 -23.75 28.65 -29.32
C PRO A 28 -23.73 29.45 -28.02
N SER A 29 -24.83 29.41 -27.28
CA SER A 29 -24.82 29.84 -25.89
C SER A 29 -23.72 29.05 -25.22
N ILE A 30 -22.53 29.65 -25.12
CA ILE A 30 -21.47 29.22 -24.25
C ILE A 30 -22.08 29.47 -22.87
N SER A 31 -22.81 28.47 -22.39
CA SER A 31 -22.94 28.25 -20.97
C SER A 31 -21.51 28.15 -20.48
N VAL A 32 -21.00 29.28 -19.97
CA VAL A 32 -19.89 29.28 -19.05
C VAL A 32 -20.39 28.39 -17.94
N ILE A 33 -20.00 27.12 -17.99
CA ILE A 33 -20.01 26.28 -16.82
C ILE A 33 -19.05 27.02 -15.90
N HIS A 34 -19.60 27.84 -15.00
CA HIS A 34 -18.87 28.18 -13.79
C HIS A 34 -18.62 26.83 -13.15
N SER A 35 -17.43 26.27 -13.36
CA SER A 35 -16.87 25.37 -12.36
C SER A 35 -16.82 26.23 -11.12
N THR A 36 -17.80 26.10 -10.25
CA THR A 36 -17.70 26.61 -8.89
C THR A 36 -16.45 25.94 -8.34
N GLU A 37 -15.35 26.68 -8.26
CA GLU A 37 -14.22 26.27 -7.42
C GLU A 37 -14.83 26.05 -6.03
N SER A 38 -14.87 24.78 -5.61
CA SER A 38 -15.25 24.44 -4.25
C SER A 38 -14.33 25.22 -3.32
N SER A 39 -14.90 25.86 -2.29
CA SER A 39 -14.07 26.52 -1.30
C SER A 39 -13.19 25.49 -0.61
N VAL A 40 -12.05 25.93 -0.04
CA VAL A 40 -11.20 25.03 0.74
C VAL A 40 -11.98 24.46 1.92
N GLU A 41 -12.87 25.27 2.51
CA GLU A 41 -13.79 24.83 3.56
C GLU A 41 -14.72 23.70 3.10
N ASP A 42 -15.25 23.75 1.87
CA ASP A 42 -16.08 22.65 1.33
C ASP A 42 -15.26 21.38 1.11
N LEU A 43 -14.03 21.50 0.58
CA LEU A 43 -13.15 20.36 0.32
C LEU A 43 -12.67 19.66 1.60
N LEU A 44 -12.63 20.37 2.73
CA LEU A 44 -12.21 19.84 4.02
C LEU A 44 -13.37 19.35 4.90
N ARG A 45 -14.59 19.31 4.37
CA ARG A 45 -15.77 18.92 5.16
C ARG A 45 -15.57 17.53 5.79
N ASP A 46 -15.74 17.46 7.11
CA ASP A 46 -15.59 16.25 7.95
C ASP A 46 -14.18 15.61 7.95
N ALA A 47 -13.21 16.20 7.25
CA ALA A 47 -11.84 15.75 7.25
C ALA A 47 -11.05 16.38 8.39
N HIS A 48 -10.30 15.57 9.13
CA HIS A 48 -9.56 16.04 10.29
C HIS A 48 -8.44 15.07 10.67
N ILE A 49 -7.53 15.55 11.52
CA ILE A 49 -6.50 14.74 12.16
C ILE A 49 -6.84 14.62 13.64
N GLU A 50 -6.76 13.40 14.17
CA GLU A 50 -6.95 13.14 15.58
C GLU A 50 -5.82 12.26 16.14
N ASN A 51 -5.48 12.44 17.41
CA ASN A 51 -4.59 11.52 18.12
C ASN A 51 -5.40 10.71 19.13
N ILE A 52 -5.58 9.42 18.87
CA ILE A 52 -6.37 8.52 19.71
C ILE A 52 -5.42 7.45 20.25
N ASN A 53 -5.30 7.34 21.59
CA ASN A 53 -4.43 6.37 22.26
C ASN A 53 -2.95 6.40 21.80
N GLY A 54 -2.46 7.57 21.38
CA GLY A 54 -1.09 7.76 20.86
C GLY A 54 -0.91 7.40 19.39
N ILE A 55 -1.99 7.10 18.67
CA ILE A 55 -2.00 6.85 17.22
C ILE A 55 -2.52 8.10 16.52
N ARG A 56 -1.77 8.59 15.52
CA ARG A 56 -2.21 9.69 14.66
C ARG A 56 -3.11 9.15 13.55
N PHE A 57 -4.36 9.57 13.55
CA PHE A 57 -5.35 9.28 12.52
C PHE A 57 -5.54 10.46 11.58
N LEU A 58 -5.70 10.17 10.30
CA LEU A 58 -6.19 11.10 9.29
C LEU A 58 -7.53 10.56 8.78
N PHE A 59 -8.59 11.32 9.02
CA PHE A 59 -9.93 11.00 8.52
C PHE A 59 -10.20 11.78 7.23
N THR A 60 -10.57 11.06 6.17
CA THR A 60 -10.91 11.66 4.87
C THR A 60 -12.20 11.08 4.31
N ASN A 61 -12.96 11.88 3.56
CA ASN A 61 -14.22 11.47 2.96
C ASN A 61 -14.50 12.22 1.64
N GLY A 62 -15.32 11.63 0.77
CA GLY A 62 -15.81 12.27 -0.45
C GLY A 62 -15.36 11.60 -1.73
N SER A 63 -15.29 12.36 -2.82
CA SER A 63 -14.73 11.91 -4.10
C SER A 63 -13.23 11.62 -3.98
N PHE A 64 -12.68 10.88 -4.94
CA PHE A 64 -11.25 10.54 -4.95
C PHE A 64 -10.33 11.77 -4.87
N HIS A 65 -10.63 12.84 -5.61
CA HIS A 65 -9.85 14.07 -5.53
C HIS A 65 -9.94 14.72 -4.14
N GLU A 66 -11.14 14.77 -3.53
CA GLU A 66 -11.33 15.33 -2.18
C GLU A 66 -10.56 14.53 -1.13
N LEU A 67 -10.60 13.20 -1.18
CA LEU A 67 -9.79 12.35 -0.29
C LEU A 67 -8.31 12.71 -0.38
N GLY A 68 -7.82 12.84 -1.62
CA GLY A 68 -6.44 13.22 -1.88
C GLY A 68 -6.13 14.62 -1.36
N PHE A 69 -6.98 15.59 -1.66
CA PHE A 69 -6.80 16.98 -1.26
C PHE A 69 -6.76 17.11 0.26
N GLN A 70 -7.69 16.48 0.98
CA GLN A 70 -7.72 16.45 2.44
C GLN A 70 -6.45 15.84 3.02
N HIS A 71 -5.98 14.72 2.47
CA HIS A 71 -4.72 14.10 2.87
C HIS A 71 -3.54 15.04 2.66
N GLY A 72 -3.39 15.56 1.44
CA GLY A 72 -2.31 16.47 1.08
C GLY A 72 -2.33 17.75 1.92
N TYR A 73 -3.51 18.31 2.18
CA TYR A 73 -3.68 19.58 2.87
C TYR A 73 -3.42 19.46 4.38
N LEU A 74 -4.03 18.46 5.03
CA LEU A 74 -3.92 18.27 6.48
C LEU A 74 -2.54 17.73 6.91
N LEU A 75 -1.84 17.00 6.03
CA LEU A 75 -0.48 16.48 6.25
C LEU A 75 0.56 17.15 5.36
N LYS A 76 0.33 18.41 4.97
CA LYS A 76 1.14 19.12 3.97
C LYS A 76 2.63 19.05 4.23
N GLU A 77 3.04 19.31 5.46
CA GLU A 77 4.45 19.34 5.85
C GLU A 77 5.06 17.93 5.77
N GLU A 78 4.38 16.92 6.28
CA GLU A 78 4.83 15.53 6.27
C GLU A 78 4.88 14.94 4.87
N VAL A 79 3.91 15.28 4.00
CA VAL A 79 3.91 14.88 2.58
C VAL A 79 5.12 15.48 1.89
N GLN A 80 5.38 16.77 2.05
CA GLN A 80 6.52 17.44 1.44
C GLN A 80 7.86 16.88 1.94
N GLU A 81 7.98 16.62 3.25
CA GLU A 81 9.14 15.95 3.85
C GLU A 81 9.38 14.57 3.23
N ASN A 82 8.34 13.74 3.15
CA ASN A 82 8.42 12.40 2.60
C ASN A 82 8.79 12.41 1.12
N VAL A 83 8.14 13.24 0.29
CA VAL A 83 8.45 13.37 -1.14
C VAL A 83 9.94 13.71 -1.35
N ARG A 84 10.47 14.69 -0.62
CA ARG A 84 11.90 15.05 -0.69
C ARG A 84 12.81 13.93 -0.19
N ALA A 85 12.46 13.31 0.93
CA ALA A 85 13.24 12.21 1.54
C ALA A 85 13.37 11.03 0.57
N PHE A 86 12.25 10.63 -0.04
CA PHE A 86 12.17 9.52 -0.97
C PHE A 86 12.88 9.79 -2.29
N ILE A 87 12.70 10.98 -2.88
CA ILE A 87 13.46 11.37 -4.07
C ILE A 87 14.96 11.42 -3.76
N SER A 88 15.35 11.97 -2.62
CA SER A 88 16.76 12.04 -2.21
C SER A 88 17.38 10.66 -2.04
N TYR A 89 16.66 9.73 -1.39
CA TYR A 89 17.11 8.35 -1.23
C TYR A 89 17.15 7.61 -2.58
N GLY A 90 16.13 7.81 -3.43
CA GLY A 90 16.05 7.23 -4.76
C GLY A 90 17.26 7.58 -5.63
N LYS A 91 17.80 8.81 -5.50
CA LYS A 91 19.03 9.25 -6.20
C LYS A 91 20.29 8.46 -5.83
N GLU A 92 20.31 7.80 -4.67
CA GLU A 92 21.41 6.89 -4.31
C GLU A 92 21.34 5.55 -5.09
N ILE A 93 20.19 5.25 -5.70
CA ILE A 93 19.88 3.95 -6.31
C ILE A 93 19.71 4.04 -7.83
N ALA A 94 19.02 5.07 -8.32
CA ALA A 94 18.75 5.34 -9.72
C ALA A 94 18.69 6.84 -10.00
N SER A 95 18.89 7.26 -11.26
CA SER A 95 18.73 8.67 -11.62
C SER A 95 17.26 9.10 -11.55
N TYR A 96 17.01 10.40 -11.34
CA TYR A 96 15.65 10.94 -11.32
C TYR A 96 14.91 10.67 -12.64
N GLU A 97 15.60 10.84 -13.77
CA GLU A 97 15.05 10.59 -15.11
C GLU A 97 14.61 9.13 -15.26
N LYS A 98 15.36 8.19 -14.67
CA LYS A 98 14.99 6.78 -14.72
C LYS A 98 13.73 6.50 -13.90
N LEU A 99 13.64 7.07 -12.70
CA LEU A 99 12.45 6.95 -11.86
C LEU A 99 11.22 7.63 -12.51
N LEU A 100 11.42 8.76 -13.19
CA LEU A 100 10.39 9.45 -13.95
C LEU A 100 9.91 8.63 -15.16
N GLU A 101 10.81 7.99 -15.90
CA GLU A 101 10.46 7.07 -16.98
C GLU A 101 9.59 5.91 -16.46
N MET A 102 9.96 5.34 -15.31
CA MET A 102 9.17 4.31 -14.63
C MET A 102 7.81 4.84 -14.21
N TRP A 103 7.76 6.02 -13.58
CA TRP A 103 6.51 6.69 -13.19
C TRP A 103 5.58 6.87 -14.39
N ASN A 104 6.09 7.42 -15.49
CA ASN A 104 5.31 7.62 -16.71
C ASN A 104 4.79 6.31 -17.31
N THR A 105 5.54 5.21 -17.16
CA THR A 105 5.09 3.88 -17.56
C THR A 105 3.94 3.39 -16.70
N VAL A 106 4.08 3.41 -15.37
CA VAL A 106 3.07 2.88 -14.45
C VAL A 106 1.82 3.77 -14.39
N LYS A 107 1.99 5.09 -14.51
CA LYS A 107 0.90 6.09 -14.47
C LYS A 107 -0.19 5.77 -15.48
N ALA A 108 0.18 5.25 -16.66
CA ALA A 108 -0.76 4.88 -17.71
C ALA A 108 -1.69 3.69 -17.35
N TYR A 109 -1.40 2.97 -16.27
CA TYR A 109 -2.18 1.83 -15.79
C TYR A 109 -2.84 2.09 -14.44
N ILE A 110 -2.65 3.27 -13.84
CA ILE A 110 -3.37 3.65 -12.62
C ILE A 110 -4.81 3.99 -13.03
N PRO A 111 -5.84 3.41 -12.39
CA PRO A 111 -7.23 3.78 -12.68
C PRO A 111 -7.45 5.28 -12.43
N ASP A 112 -8.27 5.92 -13.27
CA ASP A 112 -8.46 7.38 -13.28
C ASP A 112 -8.88 7.94 -11.92
N ASP A 113 -9.74 7.20 -11.20
CA ASP A 113 -10.17 7.53 -9.84
C ASP A 113 -8.98 7.68 -8.89
N TYR A 114 -8.09 6.68 -8.83
CA TYR A 114 -6.91 6.72 -7.97
C TYR A 114 -5.86 7.72 -8.47
N LEU A 115 -5.79 7.97 -9.78
CA LEU A 115 -4.95 9.03 -10.31
C LEU A 115 -5.47 10.42 -9.91
N SER A 116 -6.79 10.58 -9.84
CA SER A 116 -7.46 11.77 -9.32
C SER A 116 -7.15 12.00 -7.84
N GLU A 117 -7.10 10.93 -7.05
CA GLU A 117 -6.67 11.01 -5.65
C GLU A 117 -5.21 11.43 -5.50
N LEU A 118 -4.28 10.85 -6.27
CA LEU A 118 -2.89 11.30 -6.25
C LEU A 118 -2.75 12.76 -6.66
N GLN A 119 -3.57 13.22 -7.62
CA GLN A 119 -3.62 14.63 -7.99
C GLN A 119 -4.12 15.48 -6.81
N GLY A 120 -5.16 15.04 -6.10
CA GLY A 120 -5.62 15.69 -4.88
C GLY A 120 -4.52 15.80 -3.81
N ILE A 121 -3.77 14.72 -3.55
CA ILE A 121 -2.63 14.74 -2.59
C ILE A 121 -1.61 15.78 -3.02
N ALA A 122 -1.26 15.82 -4.31
CA ALA A 122 -0.30 16.77 -4.86
C ALA A 122 -0.80 18.22 -4.68
N ASP A 123 -2.07 18.48 -5.00
CA ASP A 123 -2.71 19.80 -4.88
C ASP A 123 -2.74 20.29 -3.42
N GLY A 124 -3.21 19.45 -2.50
CA GLY A 124 -3.31 19.78 -1.07
C GLY A 124 -1.94 20.00 -0.43
N ALA A 125 -0.95 19.18 -0.77
CA ALA A 125 0.40 19.29 -0.24
C ALA A 125 1.26 20.35 -0.96
N ASN A 126 0.77 20.90 -2.07
CA ASN A 126 1.51 21.82 -2.94
C ASN A 126 2.86 21.22 -3.40
N VAL A 127 2.80 20.01 -3.95
CA VAL A 127 3.89 19.33 -4.67
C VAL A 127 3.43 18.98 -6.07
N SER A 128 4.33 18.69 -7.00
CA SER A 128 3.89 18.22 -8.33
C SER A 128 3.47 16.75 -8.27
N LEU A 129 2.47 16.35 -9.07
CA LEU A 129 2.11 14.95 -9.28
C LEU A 129 3.31 14.12 -9.79
N GLU A 130 4.23 14.77 -10.52
CA GLU A 130 5.47 14.15 -10.96
C GLU A 130 6.36 13.77 -9.78
N GLU A 131 6.69 14.72 -8.90
CA GLU A 131 7.54 14.45 -7.73
C GLU A 131 6.91 13.41 -6.81
N LEU A 132 5.59 13.51 -6.58
CA LEU A 132 4.85 12.53 -5.79
C LEU A 132 4.96 11.13 -6.43
N GLY A 133 4.69 11.02 -7.73
CA GLY A 133 4.79 9.75 -8.46
C GLY A 133 6.21 9.18 -8.52
N VAL A 134 7.23 10.02 -8.72
CA VAL A 134 8.64 9.62 -8.70
C VAL A 134 9.03 9.11 -7.31
N SER A 135 8.53 9.73 -6.24
CA SER A 135 8.78 9.27 -4.87
C SER A 135 8.27 7.83 -4.64
N TYR A 136 7.23 7.40 -5.37
CA TYR A 136 6.72 6.03 -5.28
C TYR A 136 7.62 5.01 -5.99
N MET A 137 8.33 5.44 -7.03
CA MET A 137 9.12 4.55 -7.90
C MET A 137 10.41 4.04 -7.25
N ILE A 138 10.70 4.44 -6.01
CA ILE A 138 11.82 3.88 -5.25
C ILE A 138 11.55 2.43 -4.82
N VAL A 139 10.29 2.05 -4.63
CA VAL A 139 9.97 0.79 -3.93
C VAL A 139 10.42 -0.45 -4.69
N PRO A 140 10.31 -0.53 -6.02
CA PRO A 140 10.89 -1.62 -6.80
C PRO A 140 12.40 -1.83 -6.60
N PHE A 141 13.11 -0.86 -6.00
CA PHE A 141 14.54 -0.92 -5.71
C PHE A 141 14.87 -1.21 -4.25
N ILE A 142 13.87 -1.40 -3.39
CA ILE A 142 14.07 -1.64 -1.96
C ILE A 142 13.82 -3.12 -1.65
N ASP A 143 14.83 -3.79 -1.08
CA ASP A 143 14.65 -5.13 -0.53
C ASP A 143 13.90 -5.06 0.80
N LEU A 144 12.63 -5.47 0.77
CA LEU A 144 11.76 -5.51 1.94
C LEU A 144 11.87 -6.86 2.66
N GLY A 145 11.88 -6.82 3.99
CA GLY A 145 11.96 -7.98 4.88
C GLY A 145 10.66 -8.26 5.63
N CYS A 146 9.51 -8.03 5.01
CA CYS A 146 8.18 -8.18 5.59
C CYS A 146 7.85 -9.60 6.10
N PHE A 147 6.95 -9.67 7.07
CA PHE A 147 6.32 -10.93 7.50
C PHE A 147 4.85 -10.69 7.87
N SER A 148 3.98 -11.62 7.51
CA SER A 148 2.59 -11.66 7.98
C SER A 148 2.16 -13.09 8.27
N TYR A 149 1.17 -13.23 9.14
CA TYR A 149 0.43 -14.47 9.32
C TYR A 149 -1.00 -14.19 9.77
N ALA A 150 -1.87 -15.16 9.60
CA ALA A 150 -3.19 -15.17 10.21
C ALA A 150 -3.44 -16.53 10.85
N ALA A 151 -4.03 -16.53 12.05
CA ALA A 151 -4.37 -17.72 12.83
C ALA A 151 -5.84 -17.64 13.26
N TRP A 152 -6.54 -18.77 13.27
CA TRP A 152 -7.96 -18.86 13.67
C TRP A 152 -8.30 -20.26 14.18
N GLY A 153 -9.54 -20.50 14.60
CA GLY A 153 -10.01 -21.82 15.00
C GLY A 153 -9.25 -22.36 16.21
N ASP A 154 -8.82 -23.62 16.16
CA ASP A 154 -8.09 -24.24 17.27
C ASP A 154 -6.69 -23.63 17.47
N ALA A 155 -6.20 -22.82 16.53
CA ALA A 155 -4.93 -22.13 16.68
C ALA A 155 -4.99 -20.96 17.67
N THR A 156 -6.19 -20.44 17.98
CA THR A 156 -6.39 -19.24 18.80
C THR A 156 -7.16 -19.57 20.08
N GLU A 157 -6.94 -18.78 21.15
CA GLU A 157 -7.51 -19.06 22.48
C GLU A 157 -9.04 -19.04 22.46
N ASP A 158 -9.63 -18.17 21.66
CA ASP A 158 -11.08 -17.91 21.59
C ASP A 158 -11.72 -18.33 20.26
N GLY A 159 -10.98 -19.01 19.39
CA GLY A 159 -11.44 -19.43 18.06
C GLY A 159 -11.54 -18.32 17.02
N LYS A 160 -11.31 -17.06 17.39
CA LYS A 160 -11.40 -15.91 16.46
C LYS A 160 -10.15 -15.80 15.60
N LEU A 161 -10.28 -15.08 14.48
CA LEU A 161 -9.15 -14.80 13.61
C LEU A 161 -8.33 -13.61 14.12
N TYR A 162 -7.01 -13.79 14.17
CA TYR A 162 -6.03 -12.71 14.34
C TYR A 162 -5.16 -12.60 13.08
N HIS A 163 -5.18 -11.44 12.43
CA HIS A 163 -4.29 -11.11 11.32
C HIS A 163 -3.15 -10.24 11.83
N VAL A 164 -1.92 -10.62 11.49
CA VAL A 164 -0.72 -10.06 12.10
C VAL A 164 0.31 -9.69 11.04
N ARG A 165 0.99 -8.56 11.25
CA ARG A 165 1.80 -7.91 10.23
C ARG A 165 3.03 -7.20 10.81
N SER A 166 4.17 -7.39 10.15
CA SER A 166 5.37 -6.58 10.33
C SER A 166 5.84 -6.03 8.98
N LEU A 167 5.64 -4.73 8.74
CA LEU A 167 6.16 -4.05 7.56
C LEU A 167 7.61 -3.65 7.80
N ASP A 168 8.51 -4.19 6.99
CA ASP A 168 9.93 -3.82 7.03
C ASP A 168 10.19 -2.78 5.96
N PHE A 169 10.88 -1.71 6.33
CA PHE A 169 11.25 -0.63 5.43
C PHE A 169 12.53 0.07 5.91
N PRO A 170 13.38 0.63 5.02
CA PRO A 170 14.62 1.30 5.44
C PRO A 170 14.35 2.51 6.35
N LEU A 171 14.76 2.41 7.62
CA LEU A 171 14.55 3.47 8.64
C LEU A 171 15.63 4.56 8.62
N ILE A 172 16.35 4.66 7.51
CA ILE A 172 17.44 5.61 7.29
C ILE A 172 17.05 6.74 6.32
N ILE A 173 15.86 6.64 5.72
CA ILE A 173 15.36 7.61 4.75
C ILE A 173 14.99 8.88 5.51
N LYS A 174 15.59 9.99 5.11
CA LYS A 174 15.56 11.26 5.84
C LYS A 174 15.35 12.40 4.85
N ASP A 175 14.49 13.34 5.20
CA ASP A 175 14.31 14.55 4.43
C ASP A 175 15.62 15.35 4.44
N PRO A 176 16.23 15.65 3.28
CA PRO A 176 17.50 16.38 3.22
C PRO A 176 17.38 17.83 3.74
N VAL A 177 16.17 18.39 3.87
CA VAL A 177 15.95 19.77 4.32
C VAL A 177 15.79 19.84 5.84
N THR A 178 14.80 19.14 6.40
CA THR A 178 14.50 19.20 7.84
C THR A 178 15.36 18.24 8.66
N GLY A 179 15.88 17.19 8.02
CA GLY A 179 16.54 16.09 8.68
C GLY A 179 15.61 15.15 9.45
N LYS A 180 14.30 15.22 9.25
CA LYS A 180 13.34 14.30 9.84
C LYS A 180 13.34 12.96 9.12
N TYR A 181 13.17 11.87 9.86
CA TYR A 181 13.11 10.53 9.27
C TYR A 181 11.71 10.20 8.77
N ALA A 182 11.61 9.46 7.67
CA ALA A 182 10.31 9.12 7.06
C ALA A 182 9.36 8.40 8.03
N GLN A 183 9.87 7.54 8.92
CA GLN A 183 9.04 6.85 9.92
C GLN A 183 8.36 7.78 10.92
N GLU A 184 8.89 8.99 11.14
CA GLU A 184 8.28 10.00 12.01
C GLU A 184 7.02 10.62 11.38
N ASN A 185 6.72 10.29 10.12
CA ASN A 185 5.53 10.71 9.37
C ASN A 185 4.52 9.56 9.21
N SER A 186 4.54 8.58 10.12
CA SER A 186 3.56 7.49 10.15
C SER A 186 2.17 7.98 10.55
N VAL A 187 1.14 7.46 9.89
CA VAL A 187 -0.27 7.82 10.08
C VAL A 187 -1.17 6.63 9.77
N LEU A 188 -2.32 6.54 10.45
CA LEU A 188 -3.40 5.66 10.03
C LEU A 188 -4.44 6.49 9.28
N ILE A 189 -4.63 6.19 8.01
CA ILE A 189 -5.66 6.85 7.21
C ILE A 189 -6.96 6.05 7.37
N VAL A 190 -8.02 6.73 7.79
CA VAL A 190 -9.40 6.24 7.76
C VAL A 190 -10.10 7.01 6.65
N ARG A 191 -10.38 6.34 5.54
CA ARG A 191 -10.94 6.98 4.35
C ARG A 191 -12.28 6.38 3.98
N ARG A 192 -13.21 7.22 3.54
CA ARG A 192 -14.51 6.83 2.99
C ARG A 192 -14.71 7.46 1.62
N VAL A 193 -14.52 6.66 0.56
CA VAL A 193 -14.86 7.11 -0.79
C VAL A 193 -16.37 7.13 -1.00
N GLU A 194 -16.88 8.11 -1.74
CA GLU A 194 -18.29 8.21 -2.06
C GLU A 194 -18.79 6.92 -2.74
N GLY A 195 -19.82 6.30 -2.17
CA GLY A 195 -20.38 5.04 -2.66
C GLY A 195 -19.52 3.79 -2.40
N GLY A 196 -18.37 3.91 -1.73
CA GLY A 196 -17.52 2.78 -1.34
C GLY A 196 -17.50 2.53 0.16
N MET A 197 -16.60 1.63 0.56
CA MET A 197 -16.41 1.22 1.95
C MET A 197 -15.47 2.15 2.70
N ILE A 198 -15.59 2.14 4.02
CA ILE A 198 -14.56 2.71 4.89
C ILE A 198 -13.36 1.76 4.91
N SER A 199 -12.17 2.27 4.56
CA SER A 199 -10.90 1.54 4.64
C SER A 199 -9.92 2.22 5.60
N ILE A 200 -9.11 1.41 6.28
CA ILE A 200 -8.15 1.82 7.30
C ILE A 200 -6.76 1.31 6.92
N ILE A 201 -5.80 2.23 6.86
CA ILE A 201 -4.51 2.01 6.21
C ILE A 201 -3.38 2.56 7.09
N PRO A 202 -2.60 1.70 7.78
CA PRO A 202 -1.31 2.08 8.32
C PRO A 202 -0.34 2.45 7.19
N THR A 203 0.13 3.69 7.16
CA THR A 203 0.96 4.21 6.05
C THR A 203 1.84 5.39 6.49
N LEU A 204 2.52 6.00 5.53
CA LEU A 204 3.26 7.26 5.66
C LEU A 204 2.48 8.38 4.97
N ALA A 205 2.60 9.62 5.47
CA ALA A 205 2.01 10.78 4.81
C ALA A 205 2.44 10.87 3.32
N GLY A 206 1.47 11.12 2.43
CA GLY A 206 1.63 11.17 0.98
C GLY A 206 1.48 9.81 0.28
N TRP A 207 1.42 8.72 1.02
CA TRP A 207 1.20 7.37 0.47
C TRP A 207 -0.27 6.97 0.58
N ILE A 208 -0.91 6.76 -0.57
CA ILE A 208 -2.30 6.27 -0.62
C ILE A 208 -2.45 4.93 0.11
N ASN A 209 -1.48 4.04 -0.06
CA ASN A 209 -1.41 2.76 0.62
C ASN A 209 0.06 2.27 0.66
N PHE A 210 0.43 1.58 1.73
CA PHE A 210 1.77 1.04 1.95
C PHE A 210 1.79 -0.47 2.21
N TYR A 211 1.11 -1.23 1.34
CA TYR A 211 1.11 -2.71 1.28
C TYR A 211 0.26 -3.43 2.33
N GLU A 212 -0.72 -2.73 2.90
CA GLU A 212 -1.63 -3.29 3.89
C GLU A 212 -2.89 -2.46 4.11
N GLY A 213 -3.86 -3.06 4.77
CA GLY A 213 -5.03 -2.36 5.29
C GLY A 213 -6.18 -3.32 5.55
N PHE A 214 -7.28 -2.75 6.02
CA PHE A 214 -8.53 -3.46 6.23
C PHE A 214 -9.74 -2.55 6.02
N ASN A 215 -10.91 -3.13 5.80
CA ASN A 215 -12.14 -2.36 5.60
C ASN A 215 -13.23 -2.68 6.64
N GLU A 216 -14.30 -1.88 6.62
CA GLU A 216 -15.44 -2.01 7.55
C GLU A 216 -16.17 -3.38 7.47
N LYS A 217 -15.93 -4.17 6.43
CA LYS A 217 -16.49 -5.53 6.27
C LYS A 217 -15.61 -6.61 6.90
N GLY A 218 -14.47 -6.23 7.48
CA GLY A 218 -13.54 -7.16 8.12
C GLY A 218 -12.60 -7.85 7.14
N ILE A 219 -12.53 -7.40 5.87
CA ILE A 219 -11.51 -7.83 4.92
C ILE A 219 -10.19 -7.19 5.33
N VAL A 220 -9.15 -8.01 5.51
CA VAL A 220 -7.80 -7.59 5.87
C VAL A 220 -6.83 -8.13 4.83
N ILE A 221 -5.98 -7.27 4.29
CA ILE A 221 -5.01 -7.64 3.25
C ILE A 221 -3.63 -7.16 3.66
N THR A 222 -2.63 -8.04 3.59
CA THR A 222 -1.22 -7.66 3.75
C THR A 222 -0.35 -8.25 2.66
N ILE A 223 0.67 -7.48 2.24
CA ILE A 223 1.46 -7.79 1.05
C ILE A 223 2.96 -7.88 1.40
N GLN A 224 3.66 -8.82 0.79
CA GLN A 224 5.13 -8.91 0.82
C GLN A 224 5.70 -8.97 -0.60
N ALA A 225 6.66 -8.10 -0.89
CA ALA A 225 7.38 -8.09 -2.17
C ALA A 225 8.15 -9.40 -2.39
N CYS A 226 7.99 -10.00 -3.57
CA CYS A 226 8.69 -11.22 -3.97
C CYS A 226 9.33 -11.01 -5.34
N TRP A 227 10.53 -10.44 -5.37
CA TRP A 227 11.21 -10.16 -6.63
C TRP A 227 11.46 -11.44 -7.45
N SER A 228 11.21 -11.37 -8.75
CA SER A 228 11.06 -12.50 -9.67
C SER A 228 11.57 -12.12 -11.06
N SER A 229 11.99 -13.10 -11.85
CA SER A 229 12.29 -12.92 -13.28
C SER A 229 11.05 -12.74 -14.14
N ASP A 230 9.86 -13.08 -13.63
CA ASP A 230 8.57 -12.90 -14.32
C ASP A 230 7.85 -11.64 -13.82
N GLN A 231 8.23 -10.48 -14.38
CA GLN A 231 7.75 -9.18 -13.94
C GLN A 231 7.54 -8.20 -15.09
N THR A 232 6.58 -7.29 -14.92
CA THR A 232 6.28 -6.19 -15.84
C THR A 232 5.81 -4.95 -15.09
N LEU A 233 6.08 -3.77 -15.64
CA LEU A 233 5.48 -2.50 -15.17
C LEU A 233 4.16 -2.18 -15.89
N LYS A 234 3.74 -3.03 -16.84
CA LYS A 234 2.55 -2.82 -17.68
C LYS A 234 1.32 -3.47 -17.06
N GLY A 235 0.84 -2.87 -15.99
CA GLY A 235 -0.37 -3.28 -15.30
C GLY A 235 -0.65 -2.42 -14.08
N ILE A 236 -1.77 -2.68 -13.39
CA ILE A 236 -2.18 -1.85 -12.25
C ILE A 236 -1.17 -2.08 -11.10
N PRO A 237 -0.48 -1.04 -10.63
CA PRO A 237 0.44 -1.18 -9.50
C PRO A 237 -0.28 -1.72 -8.26
N ILE A 238 0.38 -2.60 -7.52
CA ILE A 238 -0.26 -3.39 -6.48
C ILE A 238 -0.92 -2.53 -5.38
N GLN A 239 -0.36 -1.37 -5.06
CA GLN A 239 -0.92 -0.47 -4.04
C GLN A 239 -2.32 0.04 -4.42
N PHE A 240 -2.60 0.21 -5.72
CA PHE A 240 -3.92 0.62 -6.19
C PHE A 240 -4.88 -0.57 -6.24
N ARG A 241 -4.41 -1.77 -6.60
CA ARG A 241 -5.24 -2.99 -6.52
C ARG A 241 -5.66 -3.30 -5.09
N LEU A 242 -4.74 -3.11 -4.14
CA LEU A 242 -5.04 -3.21 -2.72
C LEU A 242 -6.11 -2.20 -2.33
N GLN A 243 -5.94 -0.93 -2.73
CA GLN A 243 -6.92 0.09 -2.39
C GLN A 243 -8.30 -0.17 -3.03
N MET A 244 -8.33 -0.64 -4.28
CA MET A 244 -9.56 -1.10 -4.96
C MET A 244 -10.26 -2.21 -4.18
N ALA A 245 -9.51 -3.19 -3.68
CA ALA A 245 -10.07 -4.28 -2.89
C ALA A 245 -10.66 -3.73 -1.58
N LEU A 246 -9.92 -2.89 -0.86
CA LEU A 246 -10.36 -2.35 0.42
C LEU A 246 -11.59 -1.43 0.28
N ASP A 247 -11.64 -0.59 -0.75
CA ASP A 247 -12.74 0.36 -0.97
C ASP A 247 -14.00 -0.30 -1.57
N GLY A 248 -13.86 -1.45 -2.24
CA GLY A 248 -14.91 -2.01 -3.10
C GLY A 248 -15.40 -3.43 -2.79
N THR A 249 -14.75 -4.19 -1.89
CA THR A 249 -15.05 -5.62 -1.70
C THR A 249 -15.53 -5.96 -0.29
N ASP A 250 -16.62 -6.73 -0.18
CA ASP A 250 -17.21 -7.18 1.09
C ASP A 250 -17.02 -8.68 1.34
N THR A 251 -16.48 -9.41 0.36
CA THR A 251 -16.14 -10.83 0.48
C THR A 251 -14.67 -11.09 0.19
N ILE A 252 -14.15 -12.17 0.79
CA ILE A 252 -12.77 -12.60 0.57
C ILE A 252 -12.51 -13.04 -0.87
N ASP A 253 -13.49 -13.64 -1.52
CA ASP A 253 -13.37 -14.11 -2.91
C ASP A 253 -13.27 -12.92 -3.88
N ASP A 254 -14.09 -11.88 -3.67
CA ASP A 254 -14.00 -10.65 -4.47
C ASP A 254 -12.68 -9.92 -4.22
N ALA A 255 -12.22 -9.85 -2.97
CA ALA A 255 -10.91 -9.30 -2.64
C ALA A 255 -9.77 -10.06 -3.35
N ILE A 256 -9.79 -11.39 -3.31
CA ILE A 256 -8.82 -12.23 -4.05
C ILE A 256 -8.91 -11.94 -5.55
N HIS A 257 -10.11 -11.85 -6.12
CA HIS A 257 -10.30 -11.60 -7.54
C HIS A 257 -9.70 -10.24 -7.97
N VAL A 258 -9.96 -9.18 -7.21
CA VAL A 258 -9.36 -7.85 -7.45
C VAL A 258 -7.84 -7.91 -7.34
N MET A 259 -7.32 -8.58 -6.32
CA MET A 259 -5.88 -8.72 -6.08
C MET A 259 -5.15 -9.57 -7.13
N LEU A 260 -5.86 -10.42 -7.87
CA LEU A 260 -5.33 -11.18 -9.00
C LEU A 260 -5.42 -10.44 -10.34
N SER A 261 -6.25 -9.40 -10.43
CA SER A 261 -6.43 -8.65 -11.67
C SER A 261 -5.13 -7.93 -12.08
N ASN A 262 -4.79 -7.94 -13.37
CA ASN A 262 -3.74 -7.10 -13.96
C ASN A 262 -2.39 -7.13 -13.20
N SER A 263 -1.90 -8.34 -12.89
CA SER A 263 -0.68 -8.55 -12.11
C SER A 263 0.59 -8.08 -12.83
N THR A 264 1.55 -7.60 -12.04
CA THR A 264 2.72 -6.83 -12.53
C THR A 264 4.03 -7.43 -12.05
N LEU A 265 4.34 -7.21 -10.77
CA LEU A 265 5.54 -7.72 -10.11
C LEU A 265 5.21 -8.95 -9.27
N GLY A 266 6.23 -9.54 -8.66
CA GLY A 266 6.04 -10.69 -7.78
C GLY A 266 5.63 -10.28 -6.37
N TRP A 267 4.58 -10.91 -5.84
CA TRP A 267 3.99 -10.57 -4.53
C TRP A 267 3.42 -11.79 -3.82
N ASN A 268 3.50 -11.78 -2.49
CA ASN A 268 2.68 -12.62 -1.63
C ASN A 268 1.62 -11.77 -0.93
N PHE A 269 0.42 -12.31 -0.79
CA PHE A 269 -0.68 -11.74 -0.03
C PHE A 269 -1.14 -12.70 1.05
N ILE A 270 -1.53 -12.16 2.19
CA ILE A 270 -2.45 -12.83 3.10
C ILE A 270 -3.74 -12.01 3.09
N ILE A 271 -4.85 -12.68 2.82
CA ILE A 271 -6.19 -12.08 2.77
C ILE A 271 -7.05 -12.83 3.77
N SER A 272 -7.77 -12.13 4.65
CA SER A 272 -8.67 -12.72 5.64
C SER A 272 -9.97 -11.94 5.78
N ASP A 273 -11.03 -12.57 6.27
CA ASP A 273 -12.38 -12.00 6.44
C ASP A 273 -12.89 -12.03 7.90
N GLY A 274 -11.98 -12.20 8.85
CA GLY A 274 -12.32 -12.38 10.26
C GLY A 274 -12.74 -13.80 10.66
N LYS A 275 -12.89 -14.72 9.70
CA LYS A 275 -13.24 -16.13 9.94
C LYS A 275 -12.16 -17.09 9.45
N THR A 276 -11.62 -16.82 8.27
CA THR A 276 -10.57 -17.63 7.64
C THR A 276 -9.56 -16.74 6.93
N ALA A 277 -8.46 -17.34 6.45
CA ALA A 277 -7.48 -16.65 5.65
C ALA A 277 -6.93 -17.52 4.51
N TYR A 278 -6.56 -16.84 3.43
CA TYR A 278 -5.92 -17.42 2.26
C TYR A 278 -4.56 -16.76 2.03
N ILE A 279 -3.67 -17.57 1.46
CA ILE A 279 -2.46 -17.11 0.84
C ILE A 279 -2.72 -16.95 -0.65
N VAL A 280 -2.22 -15.86 -1.20
CA VAL A 280 -2.13 -15.68 -2.65
C VAL A 280 -0.68 -15.35 -3.01
N GLU A 281 -0.10 -16.08 -3.93
CA GLU A 281 1.23 -15.81 -4.48
C GLU A 281 1.06 -15.45 -5.96
N VAL A 282 1.69 -14.37 -6.43
CA VAL A 282 1.56 -13.91 -7.83
C VAL A 282 2.88 -13.45 -8.41
N THR A 283 3.02 -13.63 -9.72
CA THR A 283 3.95 -12.90 -10.60
C THR A 283 3.17 -12.21 -11.72
N ALA A 284 3.83 -11.74 -12.78
CA ALA A 284 3.13 -11.16 -13.93
C ALA A 284 2.17 -12.17 -14.59
N ASN A 285 2.58 -13.43 -14.70
CA ASN A 285 1.85 -14.44 -15.49
C ASN A 285 1.40 -15.68 -14.70
N HIS A 286 1.82 -15.84 -13.45
CA HIS A 286 1.47 -17.00 -12.62
C HIS A 286 0.81 -16.57 -11.33
N SER A 287 -0.05 -17.43 -10.79
CA SER A 287 -0.71 -17.22 -9.51
C SER A 287 -1.01 -18.54 -8.81
N TYR A 288 -0.91 -18.53 -7.50
CA TYR A 288 -1.35 -19.61 -6.62
C TYR A 288 -2.27 -19.03 -5.53
N ILE A 289 -3.33 -19.75 -5.21
CA ILE A 289 -4.20 -19.47 -4.06
C ILE A 289 -4.25 -20.75 -3.23
N GLY A 290 -4.09 -20.64 -1.92
CA GLY A 290 -4.29 -21.76 -1.01
C GLY A 290 -4.51 -21.33 0.42
N SER A 291 -4.79 -22.30 1.29
CA SER A 291 -4.88 -22.10 2.74
C SER A 291 -3.91 -23.01 3.48
N TRP A 292 -4.01 -23.09 4.79
CA TRP A 292 -3.08 -23.82 5.67
C TRP A 292 -2.98 -25.32 5.36
N ASP A 293 -4.04 -25.92 4.82
CA ASP A 293 -4.14 -27.35 4.52
C ASP A 293 -3.78 -27.71 3.09
N ASP A 294 -3.45 -26.73 2.25
CA ASP A 294 -3.06 -26.96 0.86
C ASP A 294 -1.72 -27.73 0.77
N PRO A 295 -1.56 -28.74 -0.11
CA PRO A 295 -0.31 -29.48 -0.26
C PRO A 295 0.95 -28.62 -0.41
N VAL A 296 0.86 -27.44 -1.03
CA VAL A 296 2.00 -26.54 -1.22
C VAL A 296 2.65 -26.14 0.11
N GLU A 297 1.87 -26.00 1.18
CA GLU A 297 2.37 -25.62 2.51
C GLU A 297 3.25 -26.69 3.17
N ASP A 298 3.22 -27.94 2.69
CA ASP A 298 4.01 -29.06 3.24
C ASP A 298 5.27 -29.39 2.42
N ASN A 299 5.58 -28.58 1.41
CA ASN A 299 6.77 -28.75 0.61
C ASN A 299 8.02 -28.41 1.43
N ALA A 300 8.87 -29.42 1.70
CA ALA A 300 10.13 -29.20 2.40
C ALA A 300 10.98 -28.13 1.67
N PRO A 301 11.45 -27.09 2.37
CA PRO A 301 11.72 -27.05 3.81
C PRO A 301 10.63 -26.42 4.68
N PHE A 302 9.47 -26.13 4.10
CA PHE A 302 8.28 -25.57 4.74
C PHE A 302 7.42 -26.70 5.32
N TRP A 303 6.41 -26.34 6.11
CA TRP A 303 5.51 -27.29 6.75
C TRP A 303 4.20 -26.61 7.14
N LYS A 304 3.14 -27.39 7.26
CA LYS A 304 1.83 -26.91 7.69
C LYS A 304 1.80 -26.61 9.18
N ILE A 305 1.02 -25.59 9.55
CA ILE A 305 0.57 -25.37 10.92
C ILE A 305 -0.96 -25.29 10.82
N LYS A 306 -1.67 -26.13 11.58
CA LYS A 306 -3.14 -26.22 11.49
C LYS A 306 -3.75 -24.83 11.72
N GLU A 307 -4.65 -24.41 10.81
CA GLU A 307 -5.38 -23.13 10.88
C GLU A 307 -4.47 -21.90 11.04
N VAL A 308 -3.28 -21.96 10.43
CA VAL A 308 -2.37 -20.82 10.31
C VAL A 308 -1.83 -20.70 8.90
N VAL A 309 -2.04 -19.53 8.29
CA VAL A 309 -1.35 -19.13 7.05
C VAL A 309 -0.26 -18.12 7.36
N ARG A 310 0.86 -18.17 6.63
CA ARG A 310 1.99 -17.27 6.86
C ARG A 310 2.86 -17.08 5.64
N ARG A 311 3.36 -15.86 5.44
CA ARG A 311 4.22 -15.50 4.31
C ARG A 311 5.27 -14.46 4.67
N THR A 312 6.33 -14.50 3.87
CA THR A 312 7.41 -13.53 3.85
C THR A 312 7.81 -13.27 2.39
N ASN A 313 8.94 -12.62 2.15
CA ASN A 313 9.41 -12.22 0.82
C ASN A 313 10.00 -13.38 -0.01
N PHE A 314 9.36 -14.55 -0.01
CA PHE A 314 9.61 -15.59 -1.01
C PHE A 314 8.37 -16.43 -1.31
N PHE A 315 8.33 -17.01 -2.50
CA PHE A 315 7.29 -17.96 -2.91
C PHE A 315 7.51 -19.35 -2.32
N ILE A 316 6.43 -19.97 -1.84
CA ILE A 316 6.42 -21.38 -1.41
C ILE A 316 5.91 -22.27 -2.55
N ASP A 317 5.03 -21.78 -3.40
CA ASP A 317 4.61 -22.50 -4.60
C ASP A 317 5.84 -22.84 -5.47
N PRO A 318 6.05 -24.10 -5.90
CA PRO A 318 7.23 -24.48 -6.66
C PRO A 318 7.41 -23.78 -8.00
N GLU A 319 6.32 -23.48 -8.72
CA GLU A 319 6.36 -22.83 -10.02
C GLU A 319 6.77 -21.36 -9.88
N LEU A 320 6.10 -20.64 -8.97
CA LEU A 320 6.43 -19.26 -8.63
C LEU A 320 7.83 -19.15 -8.01
N ALA A 321 8.22 -20.07 -7.12
CA ALA A 321 9.56 -20.12 -6.53
C ALA A 321 10.67 -20.23 -7.58
N ALA A 322 10.45 -20.96 -8.66
CA ALA A 322 11.43 -21.11 -9.74
C ALA A 322 11.72 -19.79 -10.47
N THR A 323 10.76 -18.85 -10.47
CA THR A 323 10.95 -17.51 -11.04
C THR A 323 11.78 -16.59 -10.13
N GLN A 324 11.87 -16.89 -8.85
CA GLN A 324 12.52 -16.04 -7.86
C GLN A 324 13.91 -16.54 -7.45
N ARG A 325 14.11 -17.87 -7.41
CA ARG A 325 15.37 -18.48 -6.94
C ARG A 325 15.73 -19.72 -7.73
N LYS A 326 17.04 -19.91 -7.95
CA LYS A 326 17.59 -21.06 -8.68
C LYS A 326 17.30 -22.40 -8.00
N TRP A 327 17.31 -22.43 -6.67
CA TRP A 327 17.03 -23.64 -5.91
C TRP A 327 15.80 -23.44 -5.03
N TYR A 328 14.87 -24.38 -5.10
CA TYR A 328 13.65 -24.33 -4.31
C TYR A 328 13.93 -24.26 -2.80
N ASN A 329 14.91 -25.04 -2.30
CA ASN A 329 15.24 -25.12 -0.89
C ASN A 329 16.32 -24.08 -0.50
N PRO A 330 15.97 -23.01 0.22
CA PRO A 330 16.94 -22.00 0.68
C PRO A 330 17.78 -22.41 1.90
N ARG A 331 17.63 -23.63 2.45
CA ARG A 331 18.35 -24.09 3.64
C ARG A 331 19.83 -24.38 3.41
N GLY A 332 20.52 -24.61 4.53
CA GLY A 332 21.77 -25.37 4.59
C GLY A 332 23.01 -24.56 4.23
N VAL A 333 24.14 -25.26 4.14
CA VAL A 333 25.45 -24.63 3.87
C VAL A 333 25.44 -23.90 2.52
N MET A 334 24.82 -24.49 1.49
CA MET A 334 24.76 -23.85 0.18
C MET A 334 23.96 -22.54 0.22
N GLY A 335 22.77 -22.55 0.85
CA GLY A 335 21.98 -21.33 1.05
C GLY A 335 22.77 -20.25 1.79
N PHE A 336 23.45 -20.62 2.88
CA PHE A 336 24.31 -19.71 3.63
C PHE A 336 25.45 -19.13 2.78
N LEU A 337 26.19 -19.97 2.05
CA LEU A 337 27.29 -19.53 1.18
C LEU A 337 26.77 -18.58 0.09
N THR A 338 25.58 -18.82 -0.45
CA THR A 338 25.01 -17.92 -1.47
C THR A 338 24.61 -16.56 -0.92
N THR A 339 24.38 -16.46 0.39
CA THR A 339 24.17 -15.15 1.05
C THR A 339 25.42 -14.29 0.98
N LEU A 340 26.61 -14.90 1.07
CA LEU A 340 27.89 -14.19 1.01
C LEU A 340 28.16 -13.58 -0.38
N VAL A 341 27.43 -14.01 -1.41
CA VAL A 341 27.48 -13.46 -2.77
C VAL A 341 26.20 -12.71 -3.15
N GLY A 342 25.37 -12.33 -2.17
CA GLY A 342 24.25 -11.40 -2.35
C GLY A 342 22.85 -12.03 -2.41
N SER A 343 22.70 -13.35 -2.27
CA SER A 343 21.37 -13.98 -2.23
C SER A 343 20.63 -13.70 -0.91
N PRO A 344 19.39 -13.19 -0.92
CA PRO A 344 18.67 -12.87 0.31
C PRO A 344 17.90 -14.06 0.91
N PHE A 345 17.79 -15.19 0.21
CA PHE A 345 16.80 -16.21 0.54
C PHE A 345 17.11 -17.02 1.80
N PHE A 346 18.37 -17.26 2.13
CA PHE A 346 18.72 -17.97 3.36
C PHE A 346 18.35 -17.18 4.63
N PRO A 347 18.71 -15.88 4.79
CA PRO A 347 18.27 -15.11 5.97
C PRO A 347 16.75 -14.94 6.03
N ILE A 348 16.08 -14.74 4.88
CA ILE A 348 14.61 -14.68 4.84
C ILE A 348 13.99 -16.02 5.28
N TRP A 349 14.54 -17.15 4.82
CA TRP A 349 14.11 -18.48 5.27
C TRP A 349 14.34 -18.71 6.76
N ARG A 350 15.48 -18.25 7.30
CA ARG A 350 15.75 -18.33 8.75
C ARG A 350 14.69 -17.58 9.55
N LYS A 351 14.29 -16.39 9.09
CA LYS A 351 13.22 -15.60 9.69
C LYS A 351 11.87 -16.34 9.61
N TYR A 352 11.50 -16.86 8.44
CA TYR A 352 10.29 -17.66 8.27
C TYR A 352 10.26 -18.85 9.24
N LYS A 353 11.37 -19.59 9.34
CA LYS A 353 11.50 -20.74 10.24
C LYS A 353 11.36 -20.33 11.71
N ALA A 354 12.02 -19.24 12.12
CA ALA A 354 11.95 -18.76 13.50
C ALA A 354 10.52 -18.35 13.86
N MET A 355 9.85 -17.57 13.01
CA MET A 355 8.45 -17.20 13.18
C MET A 355 7.54 -18.42 13.28
N SER A 356 7.68 -19.37 12.35
CA SER A 356 6.85 -20.59 12.31
C SER A 356 6.93 -21.37 13.62
N ARG A 357 8.13 -21.52 14.19
CA ARG A 357 8.32 -22.22 15.45
C ARG A 357 7.72 -21.49 16.64
N GLU A 358 7.83 -20.17 16.67
CA GLU A 358 7.24 -19.36 17.74
C GLU A 358 5.71 -19.40 17.68
N ILE A 359 5.13 -19.43 16.47
CA ILE A 359 3.70 -19.66 16.27
C ILE A 359 3.30 -21.05 16.78
N GLU A 360 4.02 -22.11 16.41
CA GLU A 360 3.75 -23.48 16.89
C GLU A 360 3.84 -23.59 18.42
N ASN A 361 4.78 -22.88 19.04
CA ASN A 361 4.98 -22.92 20.49
C ASN A 361 3.79 -22.37 21.28
N ILE A 362 3.00 -21.47 20.70
CA ILE A 362 1.83 -20.87 21.34
C ILE A 362 0.52 -21.22 20.62
N TRP A 363 0.55 -22.23 19.74
CA TRP A 363 -0.64 -22.66 19.02
C TRP A 363 -1.73 -23.11 20.01
N GLY A 364 -2.95 -22.60 19.84
CA GLY A 364 -4.06 -22.77 20.77
C GLY A 364 -4.12 -21.74 21.90
N GLU A 365 -3.10 -20.89 22.02
CA GLU A 365 -2.99 -19.79 23.00
C GLU A 365 -2.80 -18.42 22.29
N ILE A 366 -3.08 -18.36 20.99
CA ILE A 366 -2.93 -17.13 20.20
C ILE A 366 -4.09 -16.19 20.52
N ASP A 367 -3.77 -15.01 21.02
CA ASP A 367 -4.66 -13.87 21.27
C ASP A 367 -4.08 -12.59 20.64
N LEU A 368 -4.68 -11.43 20.86
CA LEU A 368 -4.19 -10.15 20.33
C LEU A 368 -2.73 -9.84 20.74
N ASN A 369 -2.36 -10.11 21.99
CA ASN A 369 -1.08 -9.73 22.57
C ASN A 369 0.02 -10.74 22.25
N SER A 370 -0.27 -12.03 22.42
CA SER A 370 0.65 -13.12 22.12
C SER A 370 0.95 -13.14 20.62
N SER A 371 -0.03 -12.84 19.77
CA SER A 371 0.14 -12.81 18.32
C SER A 371 1.16 -11.78 17.82
N ILE A 372 1.10 -10.53 18.31
CA ILE A 372 2.09 -9.49 17.98
C ILE A 372 3.42 -9.70 18.73
N SER A 373 3.39 -10.29 19.93
CA SER A 373 4.59 -10.59 20.71
C SER A 373 5.56 -11.51 19.97
N ILE A 374 5.05 -12.48 19.17
CA ILE A 374 5.87 -13.32 18.30
C ILE A 374 6.74 -12.48 17.38
N LEU A 375 6.14 -11.52 16.66
CA LEU A 375 6.87 -10.64 15.75
C LEU A 375 7.98 -9.93 16.50
N ARG A 376 7.62 -9.33 17.64
CA ARG A 376 8.54 -8.52 18.44
C ARG A 376 9.71 -9.34 18.99
N LYS A 377 9.46 -10.59 19.38
CA LYS A 377 10.47 -11.54 19.89
C LYS A 377 11.48 -11.92 18.81
N VAL A 378 11.01 -12.27 17.61
CA VAL A 378 11.87 -12.66 16.48
C VAL A 378 12.64 -11.47 15.93
N TYR A 379 11.99 -10.32 15.77
CA TYR A 379 12.64 -9.09 15.31
C TYR A 379 13.65 -8.55 16.34
N GLY A 380 13.46 -8.82 17.63
CA GLY A 380 14.43 -8.51 18.67
C GLY A 380 15.69 -9.41 18.65
N GLY A 381 15.79 -10.38 17.73
CA GLY A 381 16.94 -11.29 17.62
C GLY A 381 17.04 -12.31 18.75
N LYS A 382 16.01 -12.45 19.59
CA LYS A 382 16.04 -13.31 20.79
C LYS A 382 15.84 -14.79 20.48
N THR A 383 15.37 -15.13 19.28
CA THR A 383 14.92 -16.49 18.91
C THR A 383 15.94 -17.26 18.07
N ASP A 384 16.86 -16.56 17.40
CA ASP A 384 17.80 -17.17 16.46
C ASP A 384 19.10 -16.38 16.38
N ILE A 385 20.21 -17.01 16.77
CA ILE A 385 21.53 -16.37 16.80
C ILE A 385 22.00 -15.88 15.42
N VAL A 386 21.57 -16.54 14.34
CA VAL A 386 21.92 -16.13 12.99
C VAL A 386 21.16 -14.85 12.63
N LEU A 387 19.88 -14.76 12.99
CA LEU A 387 19.10 -13.53 12.82
C LEU A 387 19.64 -12.38 13.67
N PHE A 388 20.08 -12.65 14.90
CA PHE A 388 20.75 -11.66 15.73
C PHE A 388 22.01 -11.09 15.05
N ILE A 389 22.85 -11.95 14.46
CA ILE A 389 24.03 -11.52 13.71
C ILE A 389 23.62 -10.67 12.48
N PHE A 390 22.63 -11.12 11.69
CA PHE A 390 22.14 -10.34 10.56
C PHE A 390 21.58 -8.98 10.97
N GLN A 391 20.87 -8.91 12.09
CA GLN A 391 20.34 -7.66 12.64
C GLN A 391 21.44 -6.65 12.97
N MET A 392 22.58 -7.12 13.50
CA MET A 392 23.73 -6.25 13.80
C MET A 392 24.42 -5.74 12.53
N ILE A 393 24.51 -6.58 11.50
CA ILE A 393 25.20 -6.26 10.25
C ILE A 393 24.34 -5.34 9.35
N SER A 394 23.02 -5.48 9.40
CA SER A 394 22.09 -4.79 8.50
C SER A 394 22.05 -3.27 8.68
N ARG A 395 22.53 -2.73 9.83
CA ARG A 395 22.69 -1.28 10.11
C ARG A 395 21.47 -0.41 9.73
N GLY A 396 20.25 -0.95 9.84
CA GLY A 396 19.01 -0.23 9.52
C GLY A 396 18.59 -0.29 8.05
N ARG A 397 19.24 -1.12 7.23
CA ARG A 397 18.85 -1.44 5.85
C ARG A 397 18.40 -2.90 5.75
N GLY A 398 17.27 -3.18 5.07
CA GLY A 398 16.85 -4.54 4.73
C GLY A 398 16.08 -5.29 5.82
N ILE A 399 16.42 -6.55 6.06
CA ILE A 399 15.67 -7.47 6.93
C ILE A 399 15.70 -7.06 8.42
N LEU A 400 14.58 -7.27 9.12
CA LEU A 400 14.38 -6.95 10.54
C LEU A 400 14.41 -5.43 10.83
N CYS A 401 14.00 -4.62 9.86
CA CYS A 401 13.88 -3.16 9.97
C CYS A 401 12.40 -2.77 9.90
N ASP A 402 11.66 -3.14 10.93
CA ASP A 402 10.23 -2.93 11.05
C ASP A 402 9.86 -1.45 11.25
N LEU A 403 9.15 -0.90 10.26
CA LEU A 403 8.53 0.42 10.29
C LEU A 403 7.35 0.44 11.26
N HIS A 404 6.47 -0.54 11.13
CA HIS A 404 5.40 -0.78 12.10
C HIS A 404 5.03 -2.25 12.15
N GLN A 405 4.42 -2.62 13.27
CA GLN A 405 3.90 -3.96 13.52
C GLN A 405 2.52 -3.84 14.12
N TRP A 406 1.58 -4.68 13.67
CA TRP A 406 0.23 -4.71 14.23
C TRP A 406 -0.37 -6.11 14.25
N SER A 407 -1.39 -6.27 15.10
CA SER A 407 -2.30 -7.41 15.16
C SER A 407 -3.73 -6.89 15.21
N TYR A 408 -4.63 -7.55 14.48
CA TYR A 408 -6.03 -7.16 14.34
C TYR A 408 -6.95 -8.37 14.48
N CYS A 409 -8.00 -8.24 15.29
CA CYS A 409 -9.13 -9.15 15.32
C CYS A 409 -10.37 -8.47 14.72
N PRO A 410 -10.77 -8.79 13.47
CA PRO A 410 -11.95 -8.18 12.85
C PRO A 410 -13.26 -8.45 13.60
N ASP A 411 -13.37 -9.58 14.29
CA ASP A 411 -14.59 -9.95 15.01
C ASP A 411 -14.81 -9.11 16.27
N THR A 412 -13.78 -8.83 17.07
CA THR A 412 -13.92 -7.94 18.25
C THR A 412 -13.70 -6.47 17.91
N GLY A 413 -12.97 -6.18 16.82
CA GLY A 413 -12.47 -4.86 16.50
C GLY A 413 -11.13 -4.54 17.19
N ASP A 414 -10.60 -5.41 18.04
CA ASP A 414 -9.39 -5.10 18.79
C ASP A 414 -8.16 -5.02 17.88
N PHE A 415 -7.43 -3.92 17.99
CA PHE A 415 -6.26 -3.63 17.19
C PHE A 415 -5.12 -3.15 18.07
N ALA A 416 -3.95 -3.77 17.89
CA ALA A 416 -2.71 -3.39 18.56
C ALA A 416 -1.68 -3.01 17.50
N ILE A 417 -1.05 -1.85 17.63
CA ILE A 417 -0.03 -1.36 16.68
C ILE A 417 1.14 -0.68 17.39
N SER A 418 2.32 -0.73 16.79
CA SER A 418 3.50 -0.01 17.23
C SER A 418 4.25 0.57 16.03
N PHE A 419 4.86 1.74 16.21
CA PHE A 419 5.60 2.46 15.16
C PHE A 419 7.08 2.59 15.50
N ALA A 420 7.93 2.58 14.48
CA ALA A 420 9.30 3.02 14.58
C ALA A 420 9.37 4.55 14.68
N ASP A 421 10.41 5.04 15.32
CA ASP A 421 10.73 6.46 15.42
C ASP A 421 12.20 6.72 15.03
N SER A 422 12.71 7.93 15.25
CA SER A 422 14.11 8.28 14.97
C SER A 422 15.14 7.53 15.84
N LYS A 423 14.72 6.84 16.91
CA LYS A 423 15.58 6.18 17.91
C LYS A 423 15.37 4.67 17.96
N LYS A 424 14.16 4.19 17.73
CA LYS A 424 13.74 2.80 17.97
C LYS A 424 12.98 2.25 16.77
N ARG A 425 13.19 0.96 16.53
CA ARG A 425 12.35 0.14 15.65
C ARG A 425 11.03 -0.17 16.35
N SER A 426 9.98 -0.46 15.60
CA SER A 426 8.64 -0.71 16.15
C SER A 426 8.62 -1.79 17.24
N HIS A 427 9.31 -2.92 17.07
CA HIS A 427 9.34 -4.00 18.05
C HIS A 427 9.97 -3.63 19.40
N LYS A 428 10.64 -2.48 19.49
CA LYS A 428 11.21 -1.92 20.72
C LYS A 428 10.41 -0.73 21.25
N ASN A 429 9.38 -0.29 20.53
CA ASN A 429 8.53 0.82 20.93
C ASN A 429 7.24 0.35 21.62
N GLU A 430 6.47 1.29 22.15
CA GLU A 430 5.22 0.99 22.84
C GLU A 430 4.14 0.44 21.90
N LEU A 431 3.24 -0.37 22.46
CA LEU A 431 2.05 -0.83 21.76
C LEU A 431 0.89 0.10 22.09
N HIS A 432 0.22 0.57 21.06
CA HIS A 432 -1.01 1.33 21.13
C HIS A 432 -2.18 0.41 20.84
N TYR A 433 -3.27 0.58 21.58
CA TYR A 433 -4.47 -0.25 21.47
C TYR A 433 -5.66 0.63 21.12
N ILE A 434 -6.51 0.12 20.22
CA ILE A 434 -7.76 0.78 19.84
C ILE A 434 -8.77 -0.28 19.42
N ASN A 435 -10.06 0.00 19.63
CA ASN A 435 -11.12 -0.80 19.05
C ASN A 435 -11.57 -0.14 17.74
N ILE A 436 -11.35 -0.84 16.63
CA ILE A 436 -11.68 -0.37 15.28
C ILE A 436 -13.19 -0.25 15.06
N LYS A 437 -14.01 -1.12 15.66
CA LYS A 437 -15.46 -1.02 15.50
C LYS A 437 -15.99 0.25 16.16
N GLU A 438 -15.54 0.54 17.38
CA GLU A 438 -15.87 1.79 18.07
C GLU A 438 -15.40 3.03 17.29
N LEU A 439 -14.22 2.97 16.67
CA LEU A 439 -13.71 4.04 15.80
C LEU A 439 -14.61 4.26 14.57
N LEU A 440 -15.02 3.17 13.92
CA LEU A 440 -15.89 3.22 12.74
C LEU A 440 -17.28 3.75 13.09
N ASP A 441 -17.84 3.36 14.23
CA ASP A 441 -19.14 3.85 14.70
C ASP A 441 -19.14 5.37 14.91
N GLN A 442 -18.03 5.93 15.42
CA GLN A 442 -17.84 7.38 15.59
C GLN A 442 -17.66 8.12 14.26
N PHE A 443 -17.01 7.48 13.28
CA PHE A 443 -16.77 8.07 11.98
C PHE A 443 -17.99 7.98 11.04
N ALA A 444 -18.86 6.99 11.26
CA ALA A 444 -20.09 6.82 10.49
C ALA A 444 -21.27 7.68 10.99
N SER A 445 -21.22 8.13 12.25
CA SER A 445 -22.20 9.04 12.87
C SER A 445 -21.99 10.49 12.49
#